data_AF-A0AAD3ZI78-F1
#
_entry.id   AF-A0AAD3ZI78-F1
#
_cell.length_a   1.000
_cell.length_b   1.000
_cell.length_c   1.000
_cell.angle_alpha   90.00
_cell.angle_beta   90.00
_cell.angle_gamma   90.00
#
_symmetry.space_group_name_H-M   'P 1'
#
loop_
_entity.id
_entity.type
_entity.pdbx_description
1 polymer ?
#
loop_
_entity_poly.entity_id
_entity_poly.type
_entity_poly.pdbx_seq_one_letter_code
_entity_poly.pdbx_strand_id
1 'polypeptide(L)'
;MIMEILRNDDGQALVEFSLVVFLLVVILFSILEGGLLINAKTVLTSAARETARVCAVEGGRTPGALQRLSDSLASGGIDPDEVTALISPGQAIYGTTITC
;
A
#
# COMPACT_ATOMS: atom_id res chain seq x y z
N MET A 1 -0.25 -49.74 33.40
CA MET A 1 -0.66 -48.52 34.12
C MET A 1 0.05 -47.24 33.64
N ILE A 2 1.31 -47.28 33.17
CA ILE A 2 1.98 -46.09 32.60
C ILE A 2 1.49 -45.76 31.17
N MET A 3 1.06 -46.77 30.41
CA MET A 3 0.64 -46.61 29.00
C MET A 3 -0.73 -45.92 28.81
N GLU A 4 -1.57 -45.86 29.84
CA GLU A 4 -2.87 -45.15 29.78
C GLU A 4 -2.73 -43.64 30.00
N ILE A 5 -1.68 -43.19 30.70
CA ILE A 5 -1.42 -41.76 30.94
C ILE A 5 -0.94 -41.07 29.67
N LEU A 6 -0.34 -41.82 28.73
CA LEU A 6 0.12 -41.33 27.43
C LEU A 6 -0.97 -41.23 26.37
N ARG A 7 -2.19 -41.71 26.66
CA ARG A 7 -3.33 -41.72 25.74
C ARG A 7 -4.43 -40.79 26.27
N ASN A 8 -4.04 -39.56 26.60
CA ASN A 8 -4.95 -38.51 27.04
C ASN A 8 -5.20 -37.55 25.87
N ASP A 9 -6.40 -37.60 25.28
CA ASP A 9 -6.78 -36.79 24.10
C ASP A 9 -6.85 -35.28 24.42
N ASP A 10 -6.83 -34.90 25.71
CA ASP A 10 -6.85 -33.50 26.15
C ASP A 10 -5.65 -32.68 25.63
N GLY A 11 -4.48 -33.31 25.49
CA GLY A 11 -3.28 -32.65 24.96
C GLY A 11 -3.31 -32.50 23.44
N GLN A 12 -4.01 -33.39 22.74
CA GLN A 12 -4.16 -33.37 21.29
C GLN A 12 -5.00 -32.16 20.84
N ALA A 13 -6.13 -31.92 21.51
CA ALA A 13 -7.00 -30.78 21.23
C ALA A 13 -6.26 -29.43 21.36
N LEU A 14 -5.37 -29.32 22.36
CA LEU A 14 -4.54 -28.12 22.55
C LEU A 14 -3.56 -27.91 21.38
N VAL A 15 -2.93 -28.98 20.89
CA VAL A 15 -1.98 -28.91 19.77
C VAL A 15 -2.69 -28.58 18.47
N GLU A 16 -3.82 -29.23 18.18
CA GLU A 16 -4.64 -28.96 17.00
C GLU A 16 -5.11 -27.50 16.97
N PHE A 17 -5.64 -27.00 18.10
CA PHE A 17 -6.03 -25.60 18.22
C PHE A 17 -4.85 -24.64 18.02
N SER A 18 -3.70 -24.94 18.61
CA SER A 18 -2.49 -24.11 18.48
C SER A 18 -2.03 -24.00 17.03
N LEU A 19 -2.09 -25.11 16.27
CA LEU A 19 -1.75 -25.12 14.84
C LEU A 19 -2.74 -24.30 14.01
N VAL A 20 -4.05 -24.42 14.29
CA VAL A 20 -5.08 -23.63 13.60
C VAL A 20 -4.92 -22.15 13.88
N VAL A 21 -4.75 -21.75 15.15
CA VAL A 21 -4.55 -20.36 15.52
C VAL A 21 -3.26 -19.81 14.91
N PHE A 22 -2.16 -20.57 14.95
CA PHE A 22 -0.91 -20.17 14.30
C PHE A 22 -1.11 -19.90 12.80
N LEU A 23 -1.79 -20.80 12.09
CA LEU A 23 -2.10 -20.62 10.67
C LEU A 23 -3.01 -19.39 10.44
N LEU A 24 -4.04 -19.20 11.27
CA LEU A 24 -4.94 -18.04 11.19
C LEU A 24 -4.18 -16.72 11.40
N VAL A 25 -3.22 -16.68 12.32
CA VAL A 25 -2.38 -15.50 12.56
C VAL A 25 -1.53 -15.19 11.32
N VAL A 26 -0.89 -16.20 10.72
CA VAL A 26 -0.11 -16.02 9.49
C VAL A 26 -0.99 -15.49 8.35
N ILE A 27 -2.19 -16.06 8.16
CA ILE A 27 -3.14 -15.62 7.15
C ILE A 27 -3.59 -14.18 7.43
N LEU A 28 -3.90 -13.85 8.67
CA LEU A 28 -4.32 -12.51 9.08
C LEU A 28 -3.25 -11.47 8.73
N PHE A 29 -2.00 -11.69 9.14
CA PHE A 29 -0.90 -10.78 8.80
C PHE A 29 -0.70 -10.65 7.29
N SER A 30 -0.81 -11.76 6.56
CA SER A 30 -0.72 -11.74 5.09
C SER A 30 -1.81 -10.87 4.45
N ILE A 31 -3.04 -10.92 4.97
CA ILE A 31 -4.15 -10.08 4.50
C ILE A 31 -3.91 -8.61 4.86
N LEU A 32 -3.46 -8.32 6.08
CA LEU A 32 -3.21 -6.95 6.53
C LEU A 32 -2.09 -6.29 5.71
N GLU A 33 -0.95 -6.96 5.56
CA GLU A 33 0.18 -6.46 4.77
C GLU A 33 -0.19 -6.36 3.28
N GLY A 34 -0.88 -7.37 2.75
CA GLY A 34 -1.37 -7.35 1.36
C GLY A 34 -2.34 -6.20 1.11
N GLY A 35 -3.25 -5.94 2.05
CA GLY A 35 -4.18 -4.81 2.00
C GLY A 35 -3.46 -3.46 2.00
N LEU A 36 -2.46 -3.30 2.87
CA LEU A 36 -1.66 -2.07 2.94
C LEU A 36 -0.87 -1.83 1.65
N LEU A 37 -0.28 -2.88 1.07
CA LEU A 37 0.44 -2.80 -0.20
C LEU A 37 -0.49 -2.37 -1.35
N ILE A 38 -1.68 -2.97 -1.44
CA ILE A 38 -2.68 -2.63 -2.46
C ILE A 38 -3.17 -1.19 -2.28
N ASN A 39 -3.39 -0.76 -1.04
CA ASN A 39 -3.75 0.62 -0.73
C ASN A 39 -2.65 1.59 -1.22
N ALA A 40 -1.40 1.36 -0.84
CA ALA A 40 -0.28 2.21 -1.24
C ALA A 40 -0.16 2.33 -2.77
N LYS A 41 -0.27 1.21 -3.49
CA LYS A 41 -0.27 1.20 -4.96
C LYS A 41 -1.44 1.99 -5.55
N THR A 42 -2.62 1.86 -4.97
CA THR A 42 -3.84 2.56 -5.44
C THR A 42 -3.73 4.07 -5.24
N VAL A 43 -3.24 4.50 -4.07
CA VAL A 43 -2.98 5.91 -3.77
C VAL A 43 -1.94 6.47 -4.72
N LEU A 44 -0.78 5.81 -4.87
CA LEU A 44 0.31 6.29 -5.73
C LEU A 44 -0.11 6.45 -7.19
N THR A 45 -0.83 5.47 -7.75
CA THR A 45 -1.32 5.53 -9.13
C THR A 45 -2.41 6.60 -9.33
N SER A 46 -3.24 6.82 -8.32
CA SER A 46 -4.29 7.85 -8.38
C SER A 46 -3.67 9.25 -8.28
N ALA A 47 -2.73 9.44 -7.34
CA ALA A 47 -1.98 10.68 -7.18
C ALA A 47 -1.19 11.04 -8.45
N ALA A 48 -0.48 10.08 -9.05
CA ALA A 48 0.25 10.31 -10.31
C ALA A 48 -0.68 10.78 -11.45
N ARG A 49 -1.87 10.18 -11.59
CA ARG A 49 -2.85 10.59 -12.62
C ARG A 49 -3.41 11.98 -12.37
N GLU A 50 -3.76 12.28 -11.13
CA GLU A 50 -4.29 13.61 -10.76
C GLU A 50 -3.23 14.69 -10.96
N THR A 51 -1.99 14.44 -10.54
CA THR A 51 -0.86 15.34 -10.78
C THR A 51 -0.60 15.53 -12.27
N ALA A 52 -0.61 14.46 -13.08
CA ALA A 52 -0.46 14.57 -14.53
C ALA A 52 -1.54 15.45 -15.16
N ARG A 53 -2.80 15.37 -14.68
CA ARG A 53 -3.89 16.24 -15.11
C ARG A 53 -3.60 17.71 -14.80
N VAL A 54 -3.14 17.99 -13.58
CA VAL A 54 -2.77 19.35 -13.16
C VAL A 54 -1.59 19.84 -14.00
N CYS A 55 -0.55 19.04 -14.20
CA CYS A 55 0.59 19.37 -15.06
C CYS A 55 0.19 19.67 -16.51
N ALA A 56 -0.78 18.93 -17.07
CA ALA A 56 -1.26 19.19 -18.43
C ALA A 56 -1.97 20.54 -18.56
N VAL A 57 -2.65 20.99 -17.49
CA VAL A 57 -3.36 22.28 -17.47
C VAL A 57 -2.42 23.43 -17.13
N GLU A 58 -1.51 23.23 -16.17
CA GLU A 58 -0.61 24.27 -15.66
C GLU A 58 0.72 24.38 -16.43
N GLY A 59 0.95 23.51 -17.42
CA GLY A 59 2.13 23.58 -18.29
C GLY A 59 3.39 22.96 -17.70
N GLY A 60 3.28 21.81 -17.02
CA GLY A 60 4.40 21.00 -16.57
C GLY A 60 4.54 20.92 -15.05
N ARG A 61 5.76 20.96 -14.53
CA ARG A 61 6.05 20.80 -13.10
C ARG A 61 5.94 22.16 -12.39
N THR A 62 4.76 22.45 -11.88
CA THR A 62 4.43 23.68 -11.16
C THR A 62 4.29 23.45 -9.65
N PRO A 63 4.36 24.52 -8.82
CA PRO A 63 4.04 24.41 -7.40
C PRO A 63 2.62 23.90 -7.13
N GLY A 64 1.64 24.24 -7.99
CA GLY A 64 0.26 23.75 -7.90
C GLY A 64 0.17 22.24 -8.11
N ALA A 65 0.87 21.70 -9.12
CA ALA A 65 0.96 20.26 -9.35
C ALA A 65 1.61 19.50 -8.18
N LEU A 66 2.68 20.05 -7.59
CA LEU A 66 3.36 19.46 -6.45
C LEU A 66 2.48 19.49 -5.19
N GLN A 67 1.76 20.58 -4.95
CA GLN A 67 0.80 20.66 -3.84
C GLN A 67 -0.31 19.62 -4.00
N ARG A 68 -0.83 19.44 -5.22
CA ARG A 68 -1.86 18.42 -5.48
C ARG A 68 -1.36 17.00 -5.34
N LEU A 69 -0.09 16.77 -5.68
CA LEU A 69 0.56 15.50 -5.39
C LEU A 69 0.63 15.25 -3.87
N SER A 70 1.13 16.21 -3.09
CA SER A 70 1.25 16.07 -1.63
C SER A 70 -0.10 15.86 -0.95
N ASP A 71 -1.13 16.61 -1.36
CA ASP A 71 -2.49 16.47 -0.81
C ASP A 71 -3.07 15.07 -1.10
N SER A 72 -2.83 14.55 -2.31
CA SER A 72 -3.30 13.22 -2.73
C SER A 72 -2.57 12.09 -2.00
N LEU A 73 -1.25 12.24 -1.75
CA LEU A 73 -0.48 11.26 -0.98
C LEU A 73 -0.88 11.26 0.49
N ALA A 74 -0.97 12.45 1.11
CA ALA A 74 -1.31 12.59 2.52
C ALA A 74 -2.72 12.05 2.83
N SER A 75 -3.71 12.33 1.96
CA SER A 75 -5.07 11.78 2.11
C SER A 75 -5.13 10.25 1.99
N GLY A 76 -4.17 9.63 1.30
CA GLY A 76 -4.01 8.19 1.20
C GLY A 76 -3.13 7.56 2.30
N GLY A 77 -2.68 8.35 3.28
CA GLY A 77 -1.84 7.90 4.38
C GLY A 77 -0.38 7.65 4.01
N ILE A 78 0.10 8.23 2.90
CA ILE A 78 1.50 8.15 2.48
C ILE A 78 2.17 9.49 2.79
N ASP A 79 3.32 9.45 3.46
CA ASP A 79 4.15 10.63 3.68
C ASP A 79 4.71 11.14 2.34
N PRO A 80 4.40 12.39 1.93
CA PRO A 80 4.94 12.95 0.69
C PRO A 80 6.48 12.98 0.64
N ASP A 81 7.15 13.10 1.79
CA ASP A 81 8.61 13.20 1.85
C ASP A 81 9.32 11.86 1.56
N GLU A 82 8.60 10.74 1.68
CA GLU A 82 9.11 9.40 1.32
C GLU A 82 8.98 9.10 -0.18
N VAL A 83 8.26 9.95 -0.95
CA VAL A 83 7.95 9.70 -2.36
C VAL A 83 8.78 10.60 -3.27
N THR A 84 9.52 9.99 -4.20
CA THR A 84 10.21 10.73 -5.27
C THR A 84 9.33 10.87 -6.50
N ALA A 85 8.94 12.11 -6.83
CA ALA A 85 8.09 12.41 -7.98
C ALA A 85 8.90 12.81 -9.22
N LEU A 86 8.85 11.98 -10.27
CA LEU A 86 9.52 12.22 -11.55
C LEU A 86 8.53 12.77 -12.58
N ILE A 87 8.38 14.10 -12.59
CA ILE A 87 7.49 14.79 -13.53
C ILE A 87 8.32 15.37 -14.67
N SER A 88 7.99 14.99 -15.91
CA SER A 88 8.65 15.49 -17.12
C SER A 88 7.62 15.78 -18.22
N PRO A 89 7.81 16.84 -19.03
CA PRO A 89 8.84 17.87 -18.91
C PRO A 89 8.54 18.87 -17.78
N GLY A 90 9.59 19.54 -17.27
CA GLY A 90 9.44 20.56 -16.21
C GLY A 90 8.64 21.79 -16.68
N GLN A 91 8.61 22.04 -17.98
CA GLN A 91 7.77 23.02 -18.66
C GLN A 91 7.19 22.36 -19.90
N ALA A 92 5.89 22.52 -20.10
CA ALA A 92 5.11 21.91 -21.16
C ALA A 92 4.40 22.99 -21.98
N ILE A 93 4.30 22.76 -23.28
CA ILE A 93 3.52 23.59 -24.20
C ILE A 93 2.35 22.77 -24.76
N TYR A 94 1.41 23.40 -25.44
CA TYR A 94 0.30 22.68 -26.03
C TYR A 94 0.80 21.53 -26.95
N GLY A 95 0.29 20.32 -26.71
CA GLY A 95 0.68 19.11 -27.45
C GLY A 95 1.89 18.35 -26.90
N THR A 96 2.58 18.82 -25.85
CA THR A 96 3.63 18.01 -25.20
C THR A 96 3.03 16.94 -24.29
N THR A 97 3.57 15.73 -24.36
CA THR A 97 3.19 14.63 -23.47
C THR A 97 3.77 14.85 -22.08
N ILE A 98 2.91 14.73 -21.05
CA ILE A 98 3.31 14.71 -19.64
C ILE A 98 3.54 13.26 -19.21
N THR A 99 4.69 13.00 -18.58
CA THR A 99 5.03 11.73 -17.93
C THR A 99 5.28 11.97 -16.44
N CYS A 100 4.64 11.18 -15.58
CA CYS A 100 4.70 11.25 -14.12
C CYS A 100 4.95 9.87 -13.52
#